data_AF-A0A1Y6C9T6-F1
#
_entry.id   AF-A0A1Y6C9T6-F1
#
_cell.length_a   1.000
_cell.length_b   1.000
_cell.length_c   1.000
_cell.angle_alpha   90.00
_cell.angle_beta   90.00
_cell.angle_gamma   90.00
#
_symmetry.space_group_name_H-M   'P 1'
#
loop_
_entity.id
_entity.type
_entity.pdbx_description
1 polymer ?
#
loop_
_entity_poly.entity_id
_entity_poly.type
_entity_poly.pdbx_seq_one_letter_code
_entity_poly.pdbx_strand_id
1 'polypeptide(L)'
;MYFNDNELKNLLDRMKQLDWELEFSPIGASEATITEAESSLRVSFPQSYKEFLSKYGLFAANGNIIAGIWRDLNSPSASNVVTLTEAFRISNLVHDVKKNFVVLSFDGDWYEGLDTSRSVNEGDSSYHCI
;
A
#
# COMPACT_ATOMS: atom_id res chain seq x y z
N MET A 1 12.01 -0.72 1.99
CA MET A 1 11.95 -0.78 0.51
C MET A 1 12.27 0.61 -0.01
N TYR A 2 13.37 0.79 -0.76
CA TYR A 2 13.76 2.07 -1.37
C TYR A 2 13.33 2.06 -2.84
N PHE A 3 12.66 3.10 -3.31
CA PHE A 3 12.23 3.23 -4.71
C PHE A 3 13.01 4.35 -5.42
N ASN A 4 13.96 3.98 -6.28
CA ASN A 4 14.79 4.92 -7.07
C ASN A 4 14.01 5.45 -8.30
N ASP A 5 13.98 6.77 -8.48
CA ASP A 5 13.25 7.48 -9.56
C ASP A 5 13.61 6.98 -10.96
N ASN A 6 14.90 6.71 -11.20
CA ASN A 6 15.37 6.22 -12.50
C ASN A 6 14.97 4.76 -12.74
N GLU A 7 15.00 3.93 -11.71
CA GLU A 7 14.56 2.53 -11.79
C GLU A 7 13.07 2.45 -12.07
N LEU A 8 12.27 3.29 -11.43
CA LEU A 8 10.84 3.35 -11.68
C LEU A 8 10.52 3.86 -13.08
N LYS A 9 11.18 4.92 -13.56
CA LYS A 9 10.96 5.41 -14.92
C LYS A 9 11.28 4.33 -15.96
N ASN A 10 12.42 3.64 -15.79
CA ASN A 10 12.80 2.52 -16.63
C ASN A 10 11.81 1.36 -16.52
N LEU A 11 11.27 1.09 -15.32
CA LEU A 11 10.26 0.08 -15.11
C LEU A 11 8.96 0.43 -15.85
N LEU A 12 8.45 1.67 -15.71
CA LEU A 12 7.26 2.15 -16.40
C LEU A 12 7.42 2.11 -17.93
N ASP A 13 8.57 2.52 -18.45
CA ASP A 13 8.86 2.49 -19.88
C ASP A 13 8.91 1.04 -20.40
N ARG A 14 9.50 0.12 -19.64
CA ARG A 14 9.50 -1.33 -19.98
C ARG A 14 8.10 -1.92 -19.93
N MET A 15 7.29 -1.56 -18.95
CA MET A 15 5.93 -2.08 -18.80
C MET A 15 5.01 -1.61 -19.92
N LYS A 16 5.16 -0.35 -20.37
CA LYS A 16 4.49 0.16 -21.57
C LYS A 16 4.89 -0.62 -22.83
N GLN A 17 6.15 -1.02 -22.96
CA GLN A 17 6.62 -1.84 -24.09
C GLN A 17 6.07 -3.28 -24.07
N LEU A 18 5.71 -3.77 -22.88
CA LEU A 18 5.17 -5.12 -22.68
C LEU A 18 3.63 -5.17 -22.75
N ASP A 19 2.97 -4.05 -23.05
CA ASP A 19 1.50 -3.91 -23.09
C ASP A 19 0.81 -4.35 -21.78
N TRP A 20 1.48 -4.11 -20.66
CA TRP A 20 0.93 -4.41 -19.33
C TRP A 20 -0.07 -3.33 -18.91
N GLU A 21 -1.23 -3.75 -18.41
CA GLU A 21 -2.15 -2.85 -17.75
C GLU A 21 -1.50 -2.27 -16.48
N LEU A 22 -1.48 -0.93 -16.43
CA LEU A 22 -0.85 -0.15 -15.37
C LEU A 22 -1.91 0.75 -14.74
N GLU A 23 -2.09 0.64 -13.43
CA GLU A 23 -2.87 1.59 -12.64
C GLU A 23 -1.94 2.24 -11.60
N PHE A 24 -1.67 3.53 -11.76
CA PHE A 24 -0.91 4.33 -10.80
C PHE A 24 -1.41 5.77 -10.77
N SER A 25 -1.33 6.42 -9.60
CA SER A 25 -1.73 7.82 -9.47
C SER A 25 -0.56 8.70 -9.91
N PRO A 26 -0.67 9.48 -11.00
CA PRO A 26 0.47 10.25 -11.51
C PRO A 26 0.96 11.36 -10.57
N ILE A 27 0.24 11.65 -9.50
CA ILE A 27 0.53 12.74 -8.54
C ILE A 27 0.71 12.21 -7.11
N GLY A 28 0.49 10.90 -6.88
CA GLY A 28 0.45 10.32 -5.54
C GLY A 28 -0.65 10.91 -4.64
N ALA A 29 -0.60 10.55 -3.35
CA ALA A 29 -1.53 11.00 -2.33
C ALA A 29 -0.94 12.19 -1.54
N SER A 30 -1.78 13.16 -1.17
CA SER A 30 -1.32 14.30 -0.35
C SER A 30 -1.03 13.87 1.09
N GLU A 31 -0.20 14.63 1.81
CA GLU A 31 0.06 14.40 3.24
C GLU A 31 -1.23 14.40 4.07
N ALA A 32 -2.17 15.30 3.75
CA ALA A 32 -3.48 15.35 4.40
C ALA A 32 -4.27 14.05 4.18
N THR A 33 -4.26 13.53 2.96
CA THR A 33 -4.92 12.26 2.60
C THR A 33 -4.25 11.07 3.30
N ILE A 34 -2.93 11.05 3.40
CA ILE A 34 -2.19 10.02 4.12
C ILE A 34 -2.54 10.04 5.61
N THR A 35 -2.59 11.23 6.21
CA THR A 35 -2.94 11.44 7.63
C THR A 35 -4.38 11.01 7.92
N GLU A 36 -5.30 11.30 6.99
CA GLU A 36 -6.70 10.86 7.07
C GLU A 36 -6.81 9.32 6.99
N ALA A 37 -5.99 8.67 6.16
CA ALA A 37 -5.95 7.21 6.05
C ALA A 37 -5.41 6.54 7.33
N GLU A 38 -4.31 7.07 7.89
CA GLU A 38 -3.76 6.67 9.19
C GLU A 38 -4.82 6.80 10.30
N SER A 39 -5.55 7.92 10.30
CA SER A 39 -6.61 8.19 11.26
C SER A 39 -7.78 7.22 11.12
N SER A 40 -8.21 6.93 9.88
CA SER A 40 -9.28 5.98 9.60
C SER A 40 -8.92 4.57 10.08
N LEU A 41 -7.71 4.11 9.74
CA LEU A 41 -7.23 2.78 10.10
C LEU A 41 -6.74 2.67 11.55
N ARG A 42 -6.60 3.80 12.26
CA ARG A 42 -6.08 3.89 13.63
C ARG A 42 -4.67 3.30 13.77
N VAL A 43 -3.81 3.59 12.80
CA VAL A 43 -2.42 3.14 12.73
C VAL A 43 -1.52 4.29 12.30
N SER A 44 -0.22 4.14 12.49
CA SER A 44 0.77 5.00 11.86
C SER A 44 1.50 4.23 10.76
N PHE A 45 1.52 4.78 9.57
CA PHE A 45 2.23 4.22 8.44
C PHE A 45 3.74 4.43 8.59
N PRO A 46 4.56 3.41 8.28
CA PRO A 46 6.00 3.58 8.26
C PRO A 46 6.41 4.62 7.22
N GLN A 47 7.47 5.37 7.50
CA GLN A 47 7.93 6.49 6.67
C GLN A 47 8.13 6.10 5.20
N SER A 48 8.73 4.93 4.93
CA SER A 48 8.92 4.44 3.56
C SER A 48 7.61 4.18 2.81
N TYR A 49 6.54 3.80 3.52
CA TYR A 49 5.23 3.61 2.89
C TYR A 49 4.55 4.96 2.62
N LYS A 50 4.70 5.94 3.53
CA LYS A 50 4.24 7.31 3.27
C LYS A 50 4.92 7.93 2.05
N GLU A 51 6.22 7.71 1.89
CA GLU A 51 6.97 8.14 0.70
C GLU A 51 6.46 7.47 -0.58
N PHE A 52 6.17 6.18 -0.54
CA PHE A 52 5.53 5.46 -1.64
C PHE A 52 4.15 6.07 -1.99
N LEU A 53 3.30 6.29 -0.98
CA LEU A 53 1.97 6.89 -1.16
C LEU A 53 2.05 8.30 -1.74
N SER A 54 2.94 9.14 -1.21
CA SER A 54 3.11 10.52 -1.69
C SER A 54 3.58 10.60 -3.13
N LYS A 55 4.34 9.61 -3.60
CA LYS A 55 4.95 9.65 -4.92
C LYS A 55 4.15 8.90 -5.98
N TYR A 56 3.52 7.79 -5.60
CA TYR A 56 2.87 6.85 -6.53
C TYR A 56 1.39 6.67 -6.25
N GLY A 57 0.97 6.91 -5.00
CA GLY A 57 -0.42 6.75 -4.57
C GLY A 57 -0.76 5.28 -4.42
N LEU A 58 -0.92 4.57 -5.53
CA LEU A 58 -1.04 3.11 -5.62
C LEU A 58 -0.19 2.60 -6.78
N PHE A 59 0.14 1.32 -6.76
CA PHE A 59 0.83 0.69 -7.88
C PHE A 59 0.18 -0.65 -8.21
N ALA A 60 -0.38 -0.79 -9.41
CA ALA A 60 -0.89 -2.06 -9.93
C ALA A 60 -0.27 -2.37 -11.29
N ALA A 61 0.17 -3.61 -11.45
CA ALA A 61 1.02 -4.06 -12.53
C ALA A 61 0.86 -5.56 -12.78
N ASN A 62 0.26 -5.94 -13.92
CA ASN A 62 0.17 -7.34 -14.34
C ASN A 62 -0.34 -8.28 -13.22
N GLY A 63 -1.46 -7.90 -12.59
CA GLY A 63 -2.07 -8.65 -11.48
C GLY A 63 -1.39 -8.46 -10.11
N ASN A 64 -0.20 -7.85 -10.05
CA ASN A 64 0.45 -7.51 -8.79
C ASN A 64 -0.01 -6.12 -8.34
N ILE A 65 -0.56 -6.04 -7.13
CA ILE A 65 -1.07 -4.79 -6.57
C ILE A 65 -0.31 -4.49 -5.29
N ILE A 66 0.22 -3.28 -5.19
CA ILE A 66 0.53 -2.62 -3.92
C ILE A 66 -0.58 -1.61 -3.69
N ALA A 67 -1.50 -1.98 -2.82
CA ALA A 67 -2.61 -1.16 -2.40
C ALA A 67 -2.06 0.14 -1.81
N GLY A 68 -2.80 1.20 -2.03
CA GLY A 68 -2.37 2.53 -1.69
C GLY A 68 -3.54 3.47 -1.64
N ILE A 69 -3.30 4.75 -1.88
CA ILE A 69 -4.36 5.75 -1.90
C ILE A 69 -4.31 6.43 -3.26
N TRP A 70 -5.47 6.54 -3.91
CA TRP A 70 -5.55 7.36 -5.12
C TRP A 70 -5.48 8.86 -4.75
N ARG A 71 -5.89 9.75 -5.65
CA ARG A 71 -5.90 11.20 -5.34
C ARG A 71 -6.75 11.55 -4.11
N ASP A 72 -7.79 10.77 -3.84
CA ASP A 72 -8.66 10.89 -2.68
C ASP A 72 -8.93 9.52 -2.03
N LEU A 73 -9.32 9.55 -0.76
CA LEU A 73 -9.64 8.37 0.04
C LEU A 73 -10.96 7.70 -0.35
N ASN A 74 -11.87 8.44 -0.99
CA ASN A 74 -13.20 7.97 -1.34
C ASN A 74 -13.24 7.31 -2.73
N SER A 75 -12.10 7.21 -3.40
CA SER A 75 -11.99 6.56 -4.69
C SER A 75 -12.44 5.09 -4.57
N PRO A 76 -13.38 4.63 -5.42
CA PRO A 76 -13.93 3.27 -5.36
C PRO A 76 -12.95 2.21 -5.88
N SER A 77 -11.64 2.49 -5.90
CA SER A 77 -10.63 1.56 -6.36
C SER A 77 -10.53 0.37 -5.40
N ALA A 78 -10.57 -0.85 -5.96
CA ALA A 78 -10.33 -2.08 -5.22
C ALA A 78 -8.93 -2.14 -4.59
N SER A 79 -8.01 -1.28 -5.06
CA SER A 79 -6.64 -1.14 -4.59
C SER A 79 -6.49 -0.05 -3.51
N ASN A 80 -7.58 0.50 -2.99
CA ASN A 80 -7.56 1.44 -1.88
C ASN A 80 -7.19 0.70 -0.58
N VAL A 81 -6.07 1.09 0.03
CA VAL A 81 -5.50 0.48 1.24
C VAL A 81 -6.48 0.50 2.41
N VAL A 82 -7.30 1.56 2.53
CA VAL A 82 -8.26 1.68 3.64
C VAL A 82 -9.37 0.66 3.46
N THR A 83 -10.01 0.66 2.29
CA THR A 83 -11.09 -0.29 1.97
C THR A 83 -10.62 -1.73 2.08
N LEU A 84 -9.43 -2.05 1.55
CA LEU A 84 -8.88 -3.39 1.59
C LEU A 84 -8.55 -3.85 3.02
N THR A 85 -7.97 -2.97 3.83
CA THR A 85 -7.64 -3.26 5.23
C THR A 85 -8.91 -3.42 6.08
N GLU A 86 -9.94 -2.60 5.86
CA GLU A 86 -11.22 -2.73 6.55
C GLU A 86 -11.95 -4.03 6.18
N ALA A 87 -11.99 -4.38 4.90
CA ALA A 87 -12.56 -5.65 4.43
C ALA A 87 -11.85 -6.86 5.04
N PHE A 88 -10.51 -6.80 5.13
CA PHE A 88 -9.74 -7.80 5.86
C PHE A 88 -10.18 -7.84 7.33
N ARG A 89 -10.17 -6.73 8.05
CA ARG A 89 -10.54 -6.69 9.48
C ARG A 89 -11.95 -7.24 9.75
N ILE A 90 -12.92 -6.97 8.87
CA ILE A 90 -14.29 -7.47 8.97
C ILE A 90 -14.38 -8.97 8.71
N SER A 91 -13.70 -9.48 7.67
CA SER A 91 -13.73 -10.91 7.33
C SER A 91 -13.02 -11.80 8.36
N ASN A 92 -12.19 -11.19 9.21
CA ASN A 92 -11.22 -11.89 10.03
C ASN A 92 -11.40 -11.61 11.55
N LEU A 93 -12.62 -11.45 12.05
CA LEU A 93 -12.99 -10.97 13.40
C LEU A 93 -12.35 -11.64 14.66
N VAL A 94 -11.44 -12.62 14.55
CA VAL A 94 -11.05 -13.52 15.67
C VAL A 94 -9.73 -13.16 16.37
N HIS A 95 -8.87 -12.25 15.87
CA HIS A 95 -7.55 -11.99 16.49
C HIS A 95 -7.12 -10.51 16.57
N ASP A 96 -6.55 -10.10 17.72
CA ASP A 96 -6.08 -8.73 18.00
C ASP A 96 -4.90 -8.27 17.11
N VAL A 97 -4.14 -9.21 16.53
CA VAL A 97 -3.03 -8.96 15.57
C VAL A 97 -3.49 -8.09 14.37
N LYS A 98 -4.80 -8.05 14.10
CA LYS A 98 -5.39 -7.41 12.92
C LYS A 98 -5.54 -5.90 13.03
N LYS A 99 -5.43 -5.32 14.25
CA LYS A 99 -5.55 -3.87 14.45
C LYS A 99 -4.35 -3.10 13.89
N ASN A 100 -3.16 -3.68 13.93
CA ASN A 100 -1.94 -3.05 13.44
C ASN A 100 -1.51 -3.56 12.06
N PHE A 101 -2.27 -4.48 11.47
CA PHE A 101 -1.99 -4.97 10.13
C PHE A 101 -2.67 -4.08 9.10
N VAL A 102 -1.90 -3.59 8.13
CA VAL A 102 -2.37 -2.82 6.97
C VAL A 102 -2.16 -3.65 5.73
N VAL A 103 -3.22 -3.93 4.97
CA VAL A 103 -3.16 -4.81 3.82
C VAL A 103 -2.64 -4.05 2.61
N LEU A 104 -1.58 -4.58 1.99
CA LEU A 104 -1.00 -4.05 0.75
C LEU A 104 -1.33 -4.91 -0.47
N SER A 105 -1.58 -6.20 -0.30
CA SER A 105 -1.94 -7.07 -1.43
C SER A 105 -2.79 -8.23 -0.98
N PHE A 106 -3.48 -8.84 -1.94
CA PHE A 106 -4.30 -10.01 -1.74
C PHE A 106 -4.25 -10.89 -2.99
N ASP A 107 -3.89 -12.15 -2.80
CA ASP A 107 -3.84 -13.15 -3.86
C ASP A 107 -4.69 -14.36 -3.48
N GLY A 108 -6.02 -14.15 -3.45
CA GLY A 108 -7.05 -15.17 -3.27
C GLY A 108 -7.15 -15.77 -1.86
N ASP A 109 -6.08 -16.40 -1.40
CA ASP A 109 -6.05 -17.16 -0.13
C ASP A 109 -5.19 -16.48 0.94
N TRP A 110 -4.35 -15.51 0.57
CA TRP A 110 -3.42 -14.88 1.49
C TRP A 110 -3.34 -13.36 1.29
N TYR A 111 -3.06 -12.68 2.41
CA TYR A 111 -2.91 -11.22 2.47
C TYR A 111 -1.46 -10.87 2.78
N GLU A 112 -0.91 -9.94 2.01
CA GLU A 112 0.36 -9.29 2.30
C GLU A 112 0.11 -7.91 2.89
N GLY A 113 0.96 -7.49 3.84
CA GLY A 113 0.73 -6.23 4.52
C GLY A 113 1.84 -5.79 5.47
N LEU A 114 1.64 -4.62 6.05
CA LEU A 114 2.52 -3.99 7.00
C LEU A 114 2.01 -4.27 8.41
N ASP A 115 2.90 -4.78 9.28
CA ASP A 115 2.67 -4.76 10.72
C ASP A 115 3.17 -3.43 11.30
N THR A 116 2.23 -2.54 11.61
CA THR A 116 2.50 -1.22 12.19
C THR A 116 2.61 -1.25 13.71
N SER A 117 2.59 -2.43 14.35
CA SER A 117 2.74 -2.55 15.81
C SER A 117 4.15 -2.24 16.28
N ARG A 118 5.12 -2.32 15.37
CA ARG A 118 6.53 -2.02 15.62
C ARG A 118 6.82 -0.67 14.99
N SER A 119 7.07 0.32 15.83
CA SER A 119 7.72 1.55 15.39
C SER A 119 9.07 1.16 14.78
N VAL A 120 9.20 1.33 13.47
CA VAL A 120 10.45 1.07 12.76
C VAL A 120 11.47 2.09 13.26
N ASN A 121 12.38 1.68 14.13
CA ASN A 121 13.67 2.35 14.23
C ASN A 121 14.35 2.19 12.86
N GLU A 122 14.81 3.28 12.28
CA GLU A 122 15.51 3.31 10.99
C GLU A 122 16.59 2.21 10.95
N GLY A 123 16.37 1.12 10.22
CA GLY A 123 17.41 0.11 10.01
C GLY A 123 16.98 -1.33 9.73
N ASP A 124 15.79 -1.77 10.11
CA ASP A 124 15.44 -3.20 10.01
C ASP A 124 14.30 -3.45 9.02
N SER A 125 14.64 -4.01 7.85
CA SER A 125 13.68 -4.30 6.79
C SER A 125 13.77 -5.76 6.34
N SER A 126 13.03 -6.61 7.04
CA SER A 126 12.42 -7.84 6.48
C SER A 126 11.49 -8.46 7.52
N TYR A 127 10.20 -8.56 7.20
CA TYR A 127 9.27 -9.42 7.92
C TYR A 127 8.82 -10.52 6.96
N HIS A 128 9.11 -11.77 7.33
CA HIS A 128 8.39 -12.95 6.83
C HIS A 128 7.32 -13.28 7.86
N CYS A 129 6.05 -13.30 7.45
CA CYS A 129 5.01 -13.97 8.22
C CYS A 129 4.93 -15.43 7.73
N ILE A 130 4.87 -16.34 8.70
CA ILE A 130 4.78 -17.79 8.54
C ILE A 130 3.39 -18.17 8.02
#